data_AF-A0A8J2WTX8-F1
#
_entry.id   AF-A0A8J2WTX8-F1
#
_cell.length_a   1.000
_cell.length_b   1.000
_cell.length_c   1.000
_cell.angle_alpha   90.00
_cell.angle_beta   90.00
_cell.angle_gamma   90.00
#
_symmetry.space_group_name_H-M   'P 1'
#
loop_
_entity.id
_entity.type
_entity.pdbx_description
1 polymer ?
#
loop_
_entity_poly.entity_id
_entity_poly.type
_entity_poly.pdbx_seq_one_letter_code
_entity_poly.pdbx_strand_id
1 'polypeptide(L)'
;MLGRLLIAITACHALITPRLLVQRAPALKSTVADAVNKGKAEKGKVSFLKTAYPVASAATTLAWTACAMQALGTHPRLTLPPLHTRLTIAQALVPLPLVWASCDALKAAAEVGWSRLQSATYRRLNLALCASSLWLASACWFAPAFTGATTVTYACKLKAGATAIHLATAGIAAGAWFESSPGSLLQAPGRVVKGLAGSVMSLVPPGGDKLADPDSAEAKVVAPALLTAALGAWTCAALAAPFPTATLPYALGRRLSRAAGAHTLLACAAAYCVRDAEVRGRSDASTFVKLRKGLRAVGVLHLLCFAAKVAFDDWSQYPAASTKPILSVASLATYAAAAAI
;
A
#
# COMPACT_ATOMS: atom_id res chain seq x y z
N MET A 1 -4.08 -28.27 0.09
CA MET A 1 -3.74 -26.82 0.05
C MET A 1 -3.80 -26.12 1.40
N LEU A 2 -4.67 -26.50 2.35
CA LEU A 2 -4.68 -25.92 3.72
C LEU A 2 -3.36 -26.10 4.51
N GLY A 3 -2.65 -27.22 4.32
CA GLY A 3 -1.39 -27.49 5.04
C GLY A 3 -0.27 -26.48 4.77
N ARG A 4 -0.19 -25.89 3.56
CA ARG A 4 0.83 -24.88 3.24
C ARG A 4 0.49 -23.50 3.80
N LEU A 5 -0.80 -23.20 3.99
CA LEU A 5 -1.27 -21.97 4.64
C LEU A 5 -1.01 -22.02 6.16
N LEU A 6 -1.20 -23.19 6.79
CA LEU A 6 -0.91 -23.37 8.21
C LEU A 6 0.58 -23.19 8.52
N ILE A 7 1.46 -23.73 7.65
CA ILE A 7 2.93 -23.60 7.78
C ILE A 7 3.37 -22.14 7.66
N ALA A 8 2.74 -21.33 6.80
CA ALA A 8 3.02 -19.89 6.71
C ALA A 8 2.63 -19.14 8.00
N ILE A 9 1.50 -19.53 8.62
CA ILE A 9 1.02 -18.94 9.89
C ILE A 9 1.93 -19.35 11.07
N THR A 10 2.42 -20.59 11.10
CA THR A 10 3.39 -21.03 12.14
C THR A 10 4.76 -20.40 11.94
N ALA A 11 5.21 -20.19 10.70
CA ALA A 11 6.45 -19.47 10.40
C ALA A 11 6.39 -17.99 10.82
N CYS A 12 5.23 -17.34 10.69
CA CYS A 12 5.02 -15.99 11.23
C CYS A 12 5.10 -15.96 12.77
N HIS A 13 4.65 -17.00 13.46
CA HIS A 13 4.80 -17.11 14.92
C HIS A 13 6.27 -17.24 15.34
N ALA A 14 7.07 -18.02 14.60
CA ALA A 14 8.50 -18.16 14.85
C ALA A 14 9.29 -16.84 14.62
N LEU A 15 8.84 -15.99 13.69
CA LEU A 15 9.43 -14.66 13.42
C LEU A 15 9.07 -13.61 14.49
N ILE A 16 7.98 -13.79 15.23
CA ILE A 16 7.45 -12.82 16.19
C ILE A 16 7.88 -13.14 17.64
N THR A 17 8.48 -14.33 17.89
CA THR A 17 8.95 -14.67 19.24
C THR A 17 10.02 -13.67 19.69
N PRO A 18 9.77 -12.85 20.73
CA PRO A 18 10.75 -11.91 21.22
C PRO A 18 11.86 -12.70 21.92
N ARG A 19 13.00 -12.85 21.27
CA ARG A 19 14.24 -13.14 22.00
C ARG A 19 14.58 -11.90 22.81
N LEU A 20 14.13 -11.86 24.06
CA LEU A 20 14.63 -10.96 25.10
C LEU A 20 16.14 -11.20 25.19
N LEU A 21 16.93 -10.35 24.51
CA LEU A 21 18.37 -10.40 24.56
C LEU A 21 18.84 -9.65 25.80
N VAL A 22 19.19 -10.43 26.81
CA VAL A 22 20.28 -10.11 27.74
C VAL A 22 21.47 -9.63 26.90
N GLN A 23 21.91 -8.38 27.10
CA GLN A 23 23.17 -7.88 26.56
C GLN A 23 24.31 -8.72 27.14
N ARG A 24 24.80 -9.70 26.37
CA ARG A 24 26.10 -10.32 26.64
C ARG A 24 27.16 -9.58 25.83
N ALA A 25 28.22 -9.19 26.52
CA ALA A 25 29.39 -8.48 26.00
C ALA A 25 29.94 -9.11 24.70
N PRO A 26 30.59 -8.33 23.81
CA PRO A 26 31.03 -8.82 22.51
C PRO A 26 32.17 -9.82 22.67
N ALA A 27 31.88 -11.10 22.41
CA ALA A 27 32.92 -12.09 22.19
C ALA A 27 33.56 -11.83 20.82
N LEU A 28 34.74 -11.20 20.81
CA LEU A 28 35.64 -11.15 19.67
C LEU A 28 36.12 -12.56 19.34
N LYS A 29 35.43 -13.23 18.41
CA LYS A 29 35.91 -14.27 17.48
C LYS A 29 34.70 -14.74 16.68
N SER A 30 34.32 -14.02 15.63
CA SER A 30 33.38 -14.58 14.66
C SER A 30 34.11 -15.72 13.94
N THR A 31 33.67 -16.95 14.16
CA THR A 31 34.28 -18.10 13.49
C THR A 31 33.79 -18.17 12.05
N VAL A 32 34.54 -18.83 11.16
CA VAL A 32 34.10 -19.13 9.79
C VAL A 32 32.74 -19.86 9.80
N ALA A 33 32.51 -20.70 10.82
CA ALA A 33 31.23 -21.38 11.04
C ALA A 33 30.07 -20.39 11.29
N ASP A 34 30.28 -19.31 12.05
CA ASP A 34 29.26 -18.29 12.29
C ASP A 34 28.91 -17.53 11.00
N ALA A 35 29.91 -17.21 10.18
CA ALA A 35 29.70 -16.58 8.87
C ALA A 35 28.95 -17.51 7.90
N VAL A 36 29.30 -18.80 7.87
CA VAL A 36 28.61 -19.81 7.05
C VAL A 36 27.16 -20.00 7.51
N ASN A 37 26.91 -20.08 8.82
CA ASN A 37 25.57 -20.21 9.38
C ASN A 37 24.70 -18.98 9.10
N LYS A 38 25.28 -17.78 9.22
CA LYS A 38 24.63 -16.53 8.84
C LYS A 38 24.26 -16.51 7.35
N GLY A 39 25.19 -16.90 6.47
CA GLY A 39 24.95 -16.98 5.03
C GLY A 39 23.85 -18.00 4.66
N LYS A 40 23.80 -19.15 5.34
CA LYS A 40 22.71 -20.15 5.18
C LYS A 40 21.36 -19.58 5.62
N ALA A 41 21.31 -18.90 6.76
CA ALA A 41 20.08 -18.28 7.27
C ALA A 41 19.57 -17.18 6.33
N GLU A 42 20.45 -16.32 5.81
CA GLU A 42 20.09 -15.28 4.83
C GLU A 42 19.54 -15.88 3.54
N LYS A 43 20.16 -16.95 3.02
CA LYS A 43 19.65 -17.69 1.84
C LYS A 43 18.26 -18.26 2.09
N GLY A 44 18.02 -18.84 3.27
CA GLY A 44 16.70 -19.37 3.65
C GLY A 44 15.62 -18.28 3.69
N LYS A 45 15.92 -17.13 4.32
CA LYS A 45 15.02 -15.97 4.40
C LYS A 45 14.65 -15.43 3.03
N VAL A 46 15.66 -15.23 2.19
CA VAL A 46 15.48 -14.76 0.82
C VAL A 46 14.63 -15.74 0.01
N SER A 47 14.88 -17.05 0.11
CA SER A 47 14.07 -18.08 -0.56
C SER A 47 12.61 -18.05 -0.13
N PHE A 48 12.35 -17.88 1.17
CA PHE A 48 11.00 -17.71 1.69
C PHE A 48 10.33 -16.47 1.09
N LEU A 49 10.99 -15.31 1.14
CA LEU A 49 10.41 -14.04 0.66
C LEU A 49 10.12 -14.03 -0.85
N LYS A 50 10.96 -14.68 -1.67
CA LYS A 50 10.69 -14.86 -3.12
C LYS A 50 9.35 -15.53 -3.39
N THR A 51 8.93 -16.44 -2.51
CA THR A 51 7.66 -17.16 -2.62
C THR A 51 6.53 -16.43 -1.89
N ALA A 52 6.84 -15.84 -0.73
CA ALA A 52 5.87 -15.18 0.13
C ALA A 52 5.28 -13.93 -0.53
N TYR A 53 6.06 -13.09 -1.22
CA TYR A 53 5.53 -11.87 -1.84
C TYR A 53 4.48 -12.14 -2.93
N PRO A 54 4.70 -13.04 -3.91
CA PRO A 54 3.66 -13.39 -4.88
C PRO A 54 2.40 -13.96 -4.24
N VAL A 55 2.55 -14.86 -3.27
CA VAL A 55 1.42 -15.47 -2.55
C VAL A 55 0.64 -14.42 -1.76
N ALA A 56 1.34 -13.56 -1.02
CA ALA A 56 0.73 -12.47 -0.27
C ALA A 56 0.00 -11.49 -1.19
N SER A 57 0.58 -11.19 -2.36
CA SER A 57 -0.03 -10.33 -3.38
C SER A 57 -1.34 -10.94 -3.91
N ALA A 58 -1.30 -12.18 -4.37
CA ALA A 58 -2.48 -12.88 -4.88
C ALA A 58 -3.57 -13.02 -3.80
N ALA A 59 -3.20 -13.44 -2.60
CA ALA A 59 -4.14 -13.60 -1.49
C ALA A 59 -4.77 -12.27 -1.06
N THR A 60 -3.97 -11.20 -0.94
CA THR A 60 -4.45 -9.85 -0.60
C THR A 60 -5.41 -9.32 -1.66
N THR A 61 -5.09 -9.51 -2.94
CA THR A 61 -5.96 -9.13 -4.05
C THR A 61 -7.27 -9.89 -4.02
N LEU A 62 -7.25 -11.21 -3.81
CA LEU A 62 -8.45 -12.02 -3.70
C LEU A 62 -9.30 -11.63 -2.49
N ALA A 63 -8.68 -11.41 -1.33
CA ALA A 63 -9.36 -10.98 -0.11
C ALA A 63 -10.05 -9.62 -0.31
N TRP A 64 -9.33 -8.63 -0.86
CA TRP A 64 -9.90 -7.31 -1.16
C TRP A 64 -11.03 -7.40 -2.18
N THR A 65 -10.85 -8.18 -3.24
CA THR A 65 -11.88 -8.37 -4.28
C THR A 65 -13.14 -8.99 -3.68
N ALA A 66 -13.02 -10.05 -2.88
CA ALA A 66 -14.16 -10.68 -2.23
C ALA A 66 -14.86 -9.74 -1.25
N CYS A 67 -14.11 -8.97 -0.45
CA CYS A 67 -14.66 -7.95 0.42
C CYS A 67 -15.38 -6.85 -0.37
N ALA A 68 -14.81 -6.39 -1.50
CA ALA A 68 -15.43 -5.38 -2.34
C ALA A 68 -16.74 -5.88 -2.97
N MET A 69 -16.74 -7.10 -3.50
CA MET A 69 -17.92 -7.76 -4.05
C MET A 69 -19.02 -7.90 -3.00
N GLN A 70 -18.71 -8.36 -1.78
CA GLN A 70 -19.72 -8.51 -0.74
C GLN A 70 -20.21 -7.14 -0.21
N ALA A 71 -19.29 -6.20 0.06
CA ALA A 71 -19.65 -4.90 0.63
C ALA A 71 -20.48 -4.05 -0.34
N LEU A 72 -20.23 -4.14 -1.65
CA LEU A 72 -20.86 -3.29 -2.66
C LEU A 72 -21.96 -4.00 -3.46
N GLY A 73 -21.84 -5.31 -3.67
CA GLY A 73 -22.77 -6.10 -4.48
C GLY A 73 -24.15 -6.27 -3.86
N THR A 74 -24.25 -6.16 -2.53
CA THR A 74 -25.53 -6.21 -1.81
C THR A 74 -25.69 -4.98 -0.94
N HIS A 75 -26.84 -4.29 -1.01
CA HIS A 75 -27.19 -3.23 -0.07
C HIS A 75 -28.39 -3.68 0.78
N PRO A 76 -28.32 -3.62 2.11
CA PRO A 76 -29.33 -4.26 2.98
C PRO A 76 -30.69 -3.57 3.00
N ARG A 77 -30.81 -2.36 2.41
CA ARG A 77 -32.05 -1.55 2.45
C ARG A 77 -32.48 -0.95 1.12
N LEU A 78 -31.63 -1.02 0.10
CA LEU A 78 -31.84 -0.28 -1.16
C LEU A 78 -31.52 -1.21 -2.32
N THR A 79 -32.38 -1.22 -3.33
CA THR A 79 -32.05 -1.83 -4.61
C THR A 79 -31.25 -0.81 -5.40
N LEU A 80 -29.92 -0.99 -5.45
CA LEU A 80 -29.06 -0.11 -6.24
C LEU A 80 -29.11 -0.52 -7.72
N PRO A 81 -29.06 0.43 -8.66
CA PRO A 81 -28.98 0.12 -10.08
C PRO A 81 -27.82 -0.85 -10.37
N PRO A 82 -28.01 -1.90 -11.20
CA PRO A 82 -26.95 -2.87 -11.49
C PRO A 82 -25.67 -2.22 -12.03
N LEU A 83 -25.81 -1.16 -12.83
CA LEU A 83 -24.69 -0.41 -13.38
C LEU A 83 -23.90 0.35 -12.31
N HIS A 84 -24.57 1.06 -11.41
CA HIS A 84 -23.96 1.73 -10.25
C HIS A 84 -23.11 0.75 -9.42
N THR A 85 -23.68 -0.42 -9.14
CA THR A 85 -23.02 -1.48 -8.38
C THR A 85 -21.76 -1.98 -9.09
N ARG A 86 -21.84 -2.27 -10.40
CA ARG A 86 -20.69 -2.73 -11.20
C ARG A 86 -19.59 -1.68 -11.29
N LEU A 87 -19.92 -0.42 -11.54
CA LEU A 87 -18.96 0.67 -11.63
C LEU A 87 -18.29 0.96 -10.27
N THR A 88 -19.04 0.87 -9.18
CA THR A 88 -18.50 1.05 -7.83
C THR A 88 -17.58 -0.11 -7.43
N ILE A 89 -17.91 -1.35 -7.83
CA ILE A 89 -17.02 -2.50 -7.67
C ILE A 89 -15.76 -2.32 -8.51
N ALA A 90 -15.88 -2.00 -9.80
CA ALA A 90 -14.73 -1.77 -10.69
C ALA A 90 -13.79 -0.71 -10.10
N GLN A 91 -14.35 0.40 -9.62
CA GLN A 91 -13.63 1.45 -8.92
C GLN A 91 -12.89 0.95 -7.67
N ALA A 92 -13.50 0.04 -6.89
CA ALA A 92 -12.87 -0.55 -5.72
C ALA A 92 -11.68 -1.45 -6.10
N LEU A 93 -11.66 -2.03 -7.31
CA LEU A 93 -10.58 -2.89 -7.80
C LEU A 93 -9.44 -2.13 -8.50
N VAL A 94 -9.62 -0.84 -8.79
CA VAL A 94 -8.58 0.06 -9.33
C VAL A 94 -7.20 -0.04 -8.64
N PRO A 95 -7.07 -0.16 -7.30
CA PRO A 95 -5.75 -0.21 -6.65
C PRO A 95 -4.95 -1.51 -6.87
N LEU A 96 -5.57 -2.58 -7.38
CA LEU A 96 -4.94 -3.90 -7.45
C LEU A 96 -3.64 -3.96 -8.27
N PRO A 97 -3.50 -3.29 -9.43
CA PRO A 97 -2.25 -3.28 -10.19
C PRO A 97 -1.05 -2.78 -9.37
N LEU A 98 -1.27 -1.81 -8.49
CA LEU A 98 -0.22 -1.29 -7.63
C LEU A 98 0.18 -2.28 -6.52
N VAL A 99 -0.78 -3.04 -5.98
CA VAL A 99 -0.48 -4.12 -5.03
C VAL A 99 0.44 -5.16 -5.68
N TRP A 100 0.15 -5.56 -6.92
CA TRP A 100 1.00 -6.45 -7.69
C TRP A 100 2.38 -5.85 -7.97
N ALA A 101 2.44 -4.62 -8.48
CA ALA A 101 3.71 -3.95 -8.77
C ALA A 101 4.60 -3.82 -7.52
N SER A 102 4.01 -3.52 -6.36
CA SER A 102 4.74 -3.38 -5.09
C SER A 102 5.29 -4.72 -4.60
N CYS A 103 4.50 -5.78 -4.67
CA CYS A 103 4.94 -7.12 -4.28
C CYS A 103 5.98 -7.69 -5.27
N ASP A 104 5.83 -7.41 -6.56
CA ASP A 104 6.79 -7.83 -7.59
C ASP A 104 8.13 -7.08 -7.47
N ALA A 105 8.11 -5.79 -7.10
CA ALA A 105 9.31 -5.05 -6.74
C ALA A 105 10.04 -5.67 -5.53
N LEU A 106 9.30 -6.07 -4.50
CA LEU A 106 9.85 -6.72 -3.31
C LEU A 106 10.38 -8.14 -3.61
N LYS A 107 9.66 -8.90 -4.44
CA LYS A 107 10.11 -10.19 -4.96
C LYS A 107 11.41 -10.06 -5.75
N ALA A 108 11.49 -9.11 -6.67
CA ALA A 108 12.70 -8.87 -7.47
C ALA A 108 13.90 -8.48 -6.58
N ALA A 109 13.66 -7.72 -5.51
CA ALA A 109 14.71 -7.43 -4.54
C ALA A 109 15.18 -8.68 -3.78
N ALA A 110 14.24 -9.54 -3.38
CA ALA A 110 14.57 -10.83 -2.78
C ALA A 110 15.34 -11.72 -3.77
N GLU A 111 15.00 -11.70 -5.06
CA GLU A 111 15.72 -12.43 -6.10
C GLU A 111 17.20 -12.07 -6.17
N VAL A 112 17.52 -10.77 -6.03
CA VAL A 112 18.89 -10.25 -5.96
C VAL A 112 19.58 -10.64 -4.64
N GLY A 113 18.87 -10.54 -3.51
CA GLY A 113 19.38 -11.00 -2.21
C GLY A 113 19.07 -10.07 -1.04
N TRP A 114 19.51 -10.48 0.14
CA TRP A 114 19.19 -9.78 1.40
C TRP A 114 19.73 -8.35 1.46
N SER A 115 20.93 -8.13 0.93
CA SER A 115 21.55 -6.80 0.84
C SER A 115 20.69 -5.80 0.04
N ARG A 116 19.99 -6.27 -0.99
CA ARG A 116 19.09 -5.42 -1.78
C ARG A 116 17.87 -5.01 -0.96
N LEU A 117 17.26 -5.95 -0.23
CA LEU A 117 16.13 -5.71 0.67
C LEU A 117 16.45 -4.73 1.81
N GLN A 118 17.73 -4.65 2.21
CA GLN A 118 18.24 -3.66 3.17
C GLN A 118 18.36 -2.24 2.62
N SER A 119 18.08 -1.98 1.34
CA SER A 119 18.06 -0.60 0.86
C SER A 119 16.81 0.15 1.33
N ALA A 120 16.92 1.48 1.43
CA ALA A 120 15.85 2.34 1.93
C ALA A 120 14.53 2.17 1.15
N THR A 121 14.60 1.93 -0.16
CA THR A 121 13.44 1.71 -1.04
C THR A 121 12.59 0.53 -0.57
N TYR A 122 13.18 -0.67 -0.42
CA TYR A 122 12.39 -1.86 -0.07
C TYR A 122 12.02 -1.91 1.42
N ARG A 123 12.77 -1.24 2.30
CA ARG A 123 12.30 -0.97 3.66
C ARG A 123 11.01 -0.17 3.65
N ARG A 124 10.96 0.95 2.91
CA ARG A 124 9.75 1.79 2.81
C ARG A 124 8.58 1.01 2.22
N LEU A 125 8.80 0.24 1.15
CA LEU A 125 7.75 -0.58 0.53
C LEU A 125 7.24 -1.68 1.49
N ASN A 126 8.11 -2.37 2.23
CA ASN A 126 7.70 -3.34 3.24
C ASN A 126 6.90 -2.68 4.38
N LEU A 127 7.36 -1.53 4.87
CA LEU A 127 6.64 -0.81 5.93
C LEU A 127 5.26 -0.34 5.44
N ALA A 128 5.17 0.18 4.22
CA ALA A 128 3.92 0.61 3.62
C ALA A 128 2.97 -0.58 3.38
N LEU A 129 3.48 -1.71 2.87
CA LEU A 129 2.69 -2.93 2.68
C LEU A 129 2.18 -3.48 4.01
N CYS A 130 3.01 -3.44 5.05
CA CYS A 130 2.63 -3.80 6.42
C CYS A 130 1.49 -2.90 6.93
N ALA A 131 1.69 -1.58 6.92
CA ALA A 131 0.71 -0.63 7.41
C ALA A 131 -0.62 -0.71 6.64
N SER A 132 -0.56 -0.82 5.31
CA SER A 132 -1.74 -0.98 4.45
C SER A 132 -2.47 -2.28 4.76
N SER A 133 -1.75 -3.38 4.99
CA SER A 133 -2.36 -4.67 5.30
C SER A 133 -2.97 -4.69 6.71
N LEU A 134 -2.33 -4.07 7.71
CA LEU A 134 -2.93 -3.90 9.04
C LEU A 134 -4.21 -3.06 8.99
N TRP A 135 -4.22 -2.01 8.17
CA TRP A 135 -5.39 -1.19 7.92
C TRP A 135 -6.52 -2.03 7.31
N LEU A 136 -6.25 -2.79 6.25
CA LEU A 136 -7.26 -3.67 5.62
C LEU A 136 -7.76 -4.77 6.56
N ALA A 137 -6.87 -5.37 7.36
CA ALA A 137 -7.25 -6.34 8.38
C ALA A 137 -8.22 -5.76 9.41
N SER A 138 -7.93 -4.53 9.87
CA SER A 138 -8.78 -3.76 10.79
C SER A 138 -10.12 -3.40 10.14
N ALA A 139 -10.11 -2.98 8.88
CA ALA A 139 -11.32 -2.67 8.13
C ALA A 139 -12.21 -3.91 7.91
N CYS A 140 -11.62 -5.09 7.73
CA CYS A 140 -12.36 -6.35 7.65
C CYS A 140 -12.94 -6.75 9.01
N TRP A 141 -12.14 -6.69 10.07
CA TRP A 141 -12.53 -7.18 11.39
C TRP A 141 -13.55 -6.26 12.09
N PHE A 142 -13.37 -4.95 11.94
CA PHE A 142 -14.17 -3.92 12.57
C PHE A 142 -15.10 -3.19 11.59
N ALA A 143 -15.49 -3.82 10.48
CA ALA A 143 -16.16 -3.17 9.34
C ALA A 143 -17.29 -2.19 9.72
N PRO A 144 -18.23 -2.51 10.63
CA PRO A 144 -19.28 -1.56 11.03
C PRO A 144 -18.73 -0.29 11.67
N ALA A 145 -17.79 -0.43 12.61
CA ALA A 145 -17.15 0.69 13.29
C ALA A 145 -16.21 1.46 12.35
N PHE A 146 -15.51 0.74 11.48
CA PHE A 146 -14.52 1.29 10.56
C PHE A 146 -15.15 2.13 9.45
N THR A 147 -16.35 1.77 9.01
CA THR A 147 -17.06 2.45 7.91
C THR A 147 -18.06 3.50 8.42
N GLY A 148 -18.37 3.50 9.73
CA GLY A 148 -19.45 4.29 10.30
C GLY A 148 -20.83 3.92 9.71
N ALA A 149 -20.92 2.72 9.12
CA ALA A 149 -22.12 2.18 8.51
C ALA A 149 -22.40 0.81 9.13
N THR A 150 -23.46 0.72 9.93
CA THR A 150 -23.92 -0.54 10.54
C THR A 150 -24.31 -1.60 9.51
N THR A 151 -24.38 -1.22 8.23
CA THR A 151 -24.82 -2.02 7.10
C THR A 151 -23.72 -2.85 6.43
N VAL A 152 -22.43 -2.61 6.73
CA VAL A 152 -21.34 -3.45 6.20
C VAL A 152 -21.07 -4.60 7.16
N THR A 153 -21.61 -5.78 6.83
CA THR A 153 -21.30 -7.02 7.52
C THR A 153 -20.80 -8.05 6.51
N TYR A 154 -19.56 -8.51 6.72
CA TYR A 154 -19.01 -9.61 5.95
C TYR A 154 -19.51 -10.94 6.52
N ALA A 155 -19.67 -11.94 5.64
CA ALA A 155 -19.94 -13.30 6.10
C ALA A 155 -18.79 -13.75 7.02
N CYS A 156 -19.10 -14.46 8.11
CA CYS A 156 -18.11 -14.81 9.13
C CYS A 156 -16.83 -15.45 8.55
N LYS A 157 -16.99 -16.36 7.58
CA LYS A 157 -15.87 -17.00 6.88
C LYS A 157 -15.03 -16.01 6.06
N LEU A 158 -15.67 -15.10 5.32
CA LEU A 158 -14.96 -14.07 4.56
C LEU A 158 -14.22 -13.11 5.50
N LYS A 159 -14.90 -12.65 6.55
CA LYS A 159 -14.32 -11.78 7.58
C LYS A 159 -13.03 -12.38 8.16
N ALA A 160 -13.12 -13.60 8.68
CA ALA A 160 -11.98 -14.28 9.30
C ALA A 160 -10.86 -14.55 8.28
N GLY A 161 -11.21 -15.03 7.09
CA GLY A 161 -10.24 -15.32 6.03
C GLY A 161 -9.51 -14.08 5.53
N ALA A 162 -10.23 -13.01 5.20
CA ALA A 162 -9.64 -11.76 4.73
C ALA A 162 -8.78 -11.10 5.81
N THR A 163 -9.25 -11.04 7.06
CA THR A 163 -8.43 -10.55 8.19
C THR A 163 -7.16 -11.37 8.35
N ALA A 164 -7.23 -12.71 8.33
CA ALA A 164 -6.06 -13.57 8.46
C ALA A 164 -5.06 -13.37 7.31
N ILE A 165 -5.53 -13.25 6.08
CA ILE A 165 -4.69 -12.98 4.90
C ILE A 165 -3.95 -11.65 5.07
N HIS A 166 -4.67 -10.58 5.42
CA HIS A 166 -4.06 -9.27 5.59
C HIS A 166 -3.09 -9.22 6.78
N LEU A 167 -3.39 -9.91 7.89
CA LEU A 167 -2.45 -10.05 9.01
C LEU A 167 -1.20 -10.85 8.63
N ALA A 168 -1.34 -11.92 7.83
CA ALA A 168 -0.20 -12.69 7.35
C ALA A 168 0.69 -11.86 6.41
N THR A 169 0.10 -11.12 5.47
CA THR A 169 0.82 -10.17 4.60
C THR A 169 1.54 -9.10 5.43
N ALA A 170 0.87 -8.55 6.46
CA ALA A 170 1.48 -7.60 7.38
C ALA A 170 2.67 -8.22 8.13
N GLY A 171 2.54 -9.45 8.62
CA GLY A 171 3.61 -10.17 9.31
C GLY A 171 4.83 -10.42 8.44
N ILE A 172 4.63 -10.85 7.17
CA ILE A 172 5.70 -11.03 6.19
C ILE A 172 6.45 -9.72 5.96
N ALA A 173 5.71 -8.64 5.70
CA ALA A 173 6.29 -7.34 5.41
C ALA A 173 6.96 -6.70 6.64
N ALA A 174 6.36 -6.85 7.83
CA ALA A 174 6.92 -6.39 9.09
C ALA A 174 8.22 -7.13 9.44
N GLY A 175 8.25 -8.46 9.28
CA GLY A 175 9.45 -9.26 9.50
C GLY A 175 10.59 -8.84 8.57
N ALA A 176 10.29 -8.71 7.27
CA ALA A 176 11.26 -8.24 6.29
C ALA A 176 11.75 -6.81 6.60
N TRP A 177 10.85 -5.89 6.96
CA TRP A 177 11.22 -4.52 7.36
C TRP A 177 12.08 -4.50 8.62
N PHE A 178 11.71 -5.26 9.64
CA PHE A 178 12.39 -5.27 10.93
C PHE A 178 13.82 -5.81 10.77
N GLU A 179 13.99 -6.97 10.15
CA GLU A 179 15.30 -7.59 9.99
C GLU A 179 16.21 -6.84 9.00
N SER A 180 15.63 -6.04 8.10
CA SER A 180 16.40 -5.20 7.17
C SER A 180 16.72 -3.80 7.72
N SER A 181 16.20 -3.45 8.90
CA SER A 181 16.39 -2.15 9.53
C SER A 181 17.51 -2.18 10.59
N PRO A 182 18.45 -1.23 10.58
CA PRO A 182 19.51 -1.17 11.58
C PRO A 182 18.97 -0.71 12.95
N GLY A 183 19.23 -1.46 14.02
CA GLY A 183 18.89 -1.08 15.41
C GLY A 183 17.81 -1.95 16.07
N SER A 184 17.50 -1.67 17.35
CA SER A 184 16.61 -2.49 18.19
C SER A 184 15.11 -2.20 17.97
N LEU A 185 14.23 -3.11 18.41
CA LEU A 185 12.76 -2.94 18.38
C LEU A 185 12.31 -1.68 19.14
N LEU A 186 12.95 -1.37 20.26
CA LEU A 186 12.61 -0.21 21.09
C LEU A 186 12.80 1.12 20.34
N GLN A 187 13.70 1.15 19.36
CA GLN A 187 13.94 2.33 18.52
C GLN A 187 13.04 2.39 17.28
N ALA A 188 12.23 1.35 17.02
CA ALA A 188 11.37 1.30 15.84
C ALA A 188 10.39 2.50 15.75
N PRO A 189 9.67 2.91 16.81
CA PRO A 189 8.76 4.05 16.73
C PRO A 189 9.48 5.36 16.37
N GLY A 190 10.58 5.66 17.03
CA GLY A 190 11.38 6.87 16.76
C GLY A 190 11.94 6.90 15.33
N ARG A 191 12.32 5.74 14.77
CA ARG A 191 12.77 5.62 13.37
C ARG A 191 11.64 5.88 12.37
N VAL A 192 10.44 5.38 12.64
CA VAL A 192 9.25 5.65 11.81
C VAL A 192 8.95 7.14 11.81
N VAL A 193 8.94 7.78 12.99
CA VAL A 193 8.69 9.23 13.12
C VAL A 193 9.75 10.06 12.40
N LYS A 194 11.04 9.77 12.63
CA LYS A 194 12.15 10.47 11.93
C LYS A 194 12.10 10.25 10.42
N GLY A 195 11.80 9.03 9.99
CA GLY A 195 11.66 8.69 8.57
C GLY A 195 10.49 9.44 7.92
N LEU A 196 9.36 9.56 8.61
CA LEU A 196 8.21 10.34 8.16
C LEU A 196 8.56 11.83 8.06
N ALA A 197 9.12 12.42 9.12
CA ALA A 197 9.52 13.82 9.14
C ALA A 197 10.52 14.14 8.02
N GLY A 198 11.56 13.31 7.85
CA GLY A 198 12.51 13.45 6.75
C GLY A 198 11.86 13.29 5.37
N SER A 199 10.85 12.42 5.24
CA SER A 199 10.11 12.26 3.98
C SER A 199 9.30 13.50 3.65
N VAL A 200 8.58 14.08 4.62
CA VAL A 200 7.81 15.32 4.45
C VAL A 200 8.73 16.48 4.07
N MET A 201 9.83 16.69 4.81
CA MET A 201 10.78 17.75 4.50
C MET A 201 11.42 17.58 3.12
N SER A 202 11.60 16.34 2.65
CA SER A 202 12.16 16.07 1.32
C SER A 202 11.20 16.34 0.15
N LEU A 203 9.91 16.60 0.41
CA LEU A 203 8.93 16.92 -0.64
C LEU A 203 8.93 18.40 -1.04
N VAL A 204 9.62 19.25 -0.27
CA VAL A 204 9.74 20.68 -0.62
C VAL A 204 10.56 20.80 -1.91
N PRO A 205 10.01 21.39 -2.98
CA PRO A 205 10.74 21.57 -4.23
C PRO A 205 11.92 22.54 -4.01
N PRO A 206 13.07 22.31 -4.66
CA PRO A 206 14.12 23.32 -4.71
C PRO A 206 13.56 24.55 -5.46
N GLY A 207 13.72 25.75 -4.88
CA GLY A 207 13.19 26.98 -5.48
C GLY A 207 13.90 27.31 -6.81
N GLY A 208 13.13 27.73 -7.82
CA GLY A 208 13.67 28.27 -9.06
C GLY A 208 12.68 28.32 -10.24
N ASP A 209 12.93 29.24 -11.18
CA ASP A 209 12.10 29.50 -12.37
C ASP A 209 12.05 28.36 -13.41
N LYS A 210 12.85 27.30 -13.20
CA LYS A 210 12.99 26.14 -14.11
C LYS A 210 11.80 25.18 -14.09
N LEU A 211 10.83 25.39 -13.20
CA LEU A 211 9.60 24.60 -13.12
C LEU A 211 8.65 24.80 -14.32
N ALA A 212 8.88 25.82 -15.14
CA ALA A 212 8.06 26.11 -16.32
C ALA A 212 8.32 25.14 -17.50
N ASP A 213 9.47 24.47 -17.54
CA ASP A 213 9.79 23.46 -18.57
C ASP A 213 9.38 22.05 -18.08
N PRO A 214 8.37 21.41 -18.70
CA PRO A 214 7.89 20.08 -18.30
C PRO A 214 8.93 18.96 -18.51
N ASP A 215 9.92 19.16 -19.38
CA ASP A 215 10.94 18.15 -19.70
C ASP A 215 12.22 18.29 -18.86
N SER A 216 12.29 19.35 -18.05
CA SER A 216 13.42 19.62 -17.16
C SER A 216 13.69 18.48 -16.17
N ALA A 217 14.94 18.35 -15.75
CA ALA A 217 15.33 17.36 -14.74
C ALA A 217 14.62 17.63 -13.39
N GLU A 218 14.36 18.89 -13.09
CA GLU A 218 13.60 19.35 -11.93
C GLU A 218 12.13 18.92 -12.01
N ALA A 219 11.47 19.06 -13.16
CA ALA A 219 10.08 18.64 -13.36
C ALA A 219 9.89 17.12 -13.12
N LYS A 220 10.86 16.30 -13.54
CA LYS A 220 10.87 14.83 -13.31
C LYS A 220 10.90 14.46 -11.83
N VAL A 221 11.46 15.31 -10.96
CA VAL A 221 11.47 15.12 -9.50
C VAL A 221 10.19 15.67 -8.86
N VAL A 222 9.72 16.82 -9.36
CA VAL A 222 8.60 17.56 -8.76
C VAL A 222 7.26 16.84 -8.95
N ALA A 223 7.00 16.28 -10.14
CA ALA A 223 5.73 15.60 -10.39
C ALA A 223 5.50 14.39 -9.46
N PRO A 224 6.45 13.44 -9.29
CA PRO A 224 6.35 12.39 -8.28
C PRO A 224 6.28 12.91 -6.83
N ALA A 225 6.90 14.06 -6.51
CA ALA A 225 6.83 14.67 -5.18
C ALA A 225 5.42 15.20 -4.88
N LEU A 226 4.83 15.95 -5.81
CA LEU A 226 3.46 16.45 -5.71
C LEU A 226 2.45 15.30 -5.64
N LEU A 227 2.64 14.27 -6.47
CA LEU A 227 1.81 13.06 -6.41
C LEU A 227 1.91 12.38 -5.03
N THR A 228 3.12 12.27 -4.48
CA THR A 228 3.32 11.73 -3.12
C THR A 228 2.57 12.55 -2.08
N ALA A 229 2.71 13.88 -2.11
CA ALA A 229 2.05 14.78 -1.17
C ALA A 229 0.53 14.65 -1.26
N ALA A 230 -0.02 14.65 -2.47
CA ALA A 230 -1.46 14.49 -2.71
C ALA A 230 -1.98 13.14 -2.21
N LEU A 231 -1.33 12.03 -2.53
CA LEU A 231 -1.71 10.70 -2.04
C LEU A 231 -1.59 10.58 -0.52
N GLY A 232 -0.61 11.26 0.09
CA GLY A 232 -0.50 11.41 1.54
C GLY A 232 -1.70 12.14 2.14
N ALA A 233 -2.08 13.28 1.55
CA ALA A 233 -3.26 14.04 1.96
C ALA A 233 -4.55 13.20 1.82
N TRP A 234 -4.71 12.45 0.73
CA TRP A 234 -5.85 11.55 0.54
C TRP A 234 -5.88 10.39 1.53
N THR A 235 -4.72 9.87 1.94
CA THR A 235 -4.63 8.87 3.00
C THR A 235 -5.11 9.43 4.33
N CYS A 236 -4.69 10.63 4.69
CA CYS A 236 -5.18 11.33 5.88
C CYS A 236 -6.68 11.61 5.79
N ALA A 237 -7.18 12.04 4.62
CA ALA A 237 -8.60 12.29 4.40
C ALA A 237 -9.43 11.00 4.55
N ALA A 238 -8.98 9.87 4.01
CA ALA A 238 -9.65 8.58 4.18
C ALA A 238 -9.70 8.14 5.65
N LEU A 239 -8.68 8.49 6.44
CA LEU A 239 -8.62 8.15 7.87
C LEU A 239 -9.52 9.06 8.73
N ALA A 240 -9.41 10.36 8.53
CA ALA A 240 -9.92 11.36 9.48
C ALA A 240 -11.16 12.11 8.98
N ALA A 241 -11.36 12.27 7.67
CA ALA A 241 -12.43 13.11 7.16
C ALA A 241 -13.83 12.46 7.39
N PRO A 242 -14.86 13.26 7.65
CA PRO A 242 -16.23 12.75 7.71
C PRO A 242 -16.73 12.34 6.31
N PHE A 243 -17.82 11.58 6.28
CA PHE A 243 -18.57 11.38 5.05
C PHE A 243 -19.28 12.70 4.66
N PRO A 244 -19.28 13.11 3.38
CA PRO A 244 -18.85 12.34 2.22
C PRO A 244 -17.38 12.58 1.82
N THR A 245 -16.64 13.49 2.44
CA THR A 245 -15.24 13.81 2.07
C THR A 245 -14.30 12.59 2.02
N ALA A 246 -14.46 11.62 2.93
CA ALA A 246 -13.66 10.40 2.92
C ALA A 246 -13.80 9.54 1.63
N THR A 247 -14.83 9.77 0.81
CA THR A 247 -15.06 9.03 -0.44
C THR A 247 -14.20 9.51 -1.60
N LEU A 248 -13.72 10.75 -1.55
CA LEU A 248 -13.06 11.43 -2.65
C LEU A 248 -11.85 10.69 -3.24
N PRO A 249 -10.98 10.03 -2.45
CA PRO A 249 -9.81 9.37 -3.01
C PRO A 249 -10.15 8.29 -4.04
N TYR A 250 -11.26 7.57 -3.89
CA TYR A 250 -11.61 6.52 -4.85
C TYR A 250 -13.01 6.69 -5.43
N ALA A 251 -13.72 7.80 -5.16
CA ALA A 251 -15.15 7.96 -5.51
C ALA A 251 -15.99 6.72 -5.11
N LEU A 252 -15.72 6.16 -3.92
CA LEU A 252 -16.41 4.99 -3.37
C LEU A 252 -17.44 5.40 -2.33
N GLY A 253 -18.55 4.68 -2.21
CA GLY A 253 -19.51 4.93 -1.14
C GLY A 253 -18.94 4.71 0.27
N ARG A 254 -19.73 5.10 1.30
CA ARG A 254 -19.37 5.02 2.73
C ARG A 254 -18.82 3.64 3.16
N ARG A 255 -19.28 2.58 2.49
CA ARG A 255 -18.99 1.17 2.83
C ARG A 255 -17.54 0.75 2.64
N LEU A 256 -16.79 1.39 1.76
CA LEU A 256 -15.38 1.04 1.50
C LEU A 256 -14.42 2.23 1.46
N SER A 257 -14.93 3.46 1.45
CA SER A 257 -14.11 4.66 1.29
C SER A 257 -12.93 4.74 2.27
N ARG A 258 -13.17 4.44 3.54
CA ARG A 258 -12.13 4.42 4.59
C ARG A 258 -11.16 3.26 4.42
N ALA A 259 -11.63 2.08 4.00
CA ALA A 259 -10.78 0.92 3.77
C ALA A 259 -9.84 1.14 2.56
N ALA A 260 -10.34 1.81 1.53
CA ALA A 260 -9.55 2.15 0.34
C ALA A 260 -8.37 3.10 0.63
N GLY A 261 -8.40 3.82 1.76
CA GLY A 261 -7.26 4.60 2.25
C GLY A 261 -5.98 3.78 2.48
N ALA A 262 -6.10 2.48 2.73
CA ALA A 262 -4.94 1.60 2.77
C ALA A 262 -4.19 1.58 1.43
N HIS A 263 -4.91 1.67 0.30
CA HIS A 263 -4.29 1.67 -1.01
C HIS A 263 -3.69 3.04 -1.39
N THR A 264 -4.27 4.15 -0.92
CA THR A 264 -3.62 5.46 -1.08
C THR A 264 -2.33 5.55 -0.29
N LEU A 265 -2.24 4.91 0.88
CA LEU A 265 -1.00 4.83 1.66
C LEU A 265 0.10 4.08 0.89
N LEU A 266 -0.25 2.93 0.30
CA LEU A 266 0.69 2.18 -0.53
C LEU A 266 1.12 2.98 -1.77
N ALA A 267 0.17 3.67 -2.42
CA ALA A 267 0.44 4.54 -3.57
C ALA A 267 1.37 5.70 -3.21
N CYS A 268 1.14 6.34 -2.05
CA CYS A 268 2.00 7.39 -1.51
C CYS A 268 3.44 6.89 -1.34
N ALA A 269 3.63 5.71 -0.71
CA ALA A 269 4.95 5.13 -0.54
C ALA A 269 5.63 4.75 -1.87
N ALA A 270 4.87 4.24 -2.84
CA ALA A 270 5.38 3.92 -4.17
C ALA A 270 5.79 5.19 -4.95
N ALA A 271 4.96 6.23 -4.94
CA ALA A 271 5.26 7.52 -5.55
C ALA A 271 6.51 8.15 -4.91
N TYR A 272 6.64 8.07 -3.59
CA TYR A 272 7.83 8.53 -2.88
C TYR A 272 9.08 7.76 -3.32
N CYS A 273 8.97 6.44 -3.51
CA CYS A 273 10.09 5.62 -4.00
C CYS A 273 10.49 5.97 -5.43
N VAL A 274 9.53 6.29 -6.31
CA VAL A 274 9.81 6.80 -7.67
C VAL A 274 10.52 8.15 -7.58
N ARG A 275 10.00 9.09 -6.77
CA ARG A 275 10.64 10.39 -6.52
C ARG A 275 12.09 10.25 -6.03
N ASP A 276 12.33 9.39 -5.05
CA ASP A 276 13.69 9.13 -4.50
C ASP A 276 14.61 8.48 -5.55
N ALA A 277 14.06 7.80 -6.55
CA ALA A 277 14.83 7.27 -7.67
C ALA A 277 15.24 8.36 -8.65
N GLU A 278 14.34 9.27 -9.00
CA GLU A 278 14.61 10.42 -9.88
C GLU A 278 15.73 11.29 -9.29
N VAL A 279 15.63 11.64 -8.00
CA VAL A 279 16.67 12.43 -7.30
C VAL A 279 18.04 11.75 -7.34
N ARG A 280 18.07 10.42 -7.39
CA ARG A 280 19.32 9.64 -7.41
C ARG A 280 19.77 9.26 -8.81
N GLY A 281 19.08 9.69 -9.87
CA GLY A 281 19.37 9.29 -11.25
C GLY A 281 19.26 7.79 -11.49
N ARG A 282 18.32 7.10 -10.81
CA ARG A 282 18.12 5.65 -10.92
C ARG A 282 16.72 5.29 -11.41
N SER A 283 16.03 6.22 -12.05
CA SER A 283 14.66 6.08 -12.49
C SER A 283 14.44 4.95 -13.49
N ASP A 284 15.45 4.60 -14.27
CA ASP A 284 15.38 3.50 -15.25
C ASP A 284 15.54 2.11 -14.64
N ALA A 285 15.89 2.00 -13.35
CA ALA A 285 16.00 0.69 -12.73
C ALA A 285 14.64 -0.04 -12.73
N SER A 286 14.67 -1.33 -13.04
CA SER A 286 13.48 -2.18 -13.26
C SER A 286 12.42 -2.08 -12.17
N THR A 287 12.84 -1.88 -10.91
CA THR A 287 11.94 -1.66 -9.76
C THR A 287 11.06 -0.42 -9.96
N PHE A 288 11.63 0.72 -10.36
CA PHE A 288 10.89 1.97 -10.48
C PHE A 288 10.05 2.02 -11.76
N VAL A 289 10.51 1.37 -12.83
CA VAL A 289 9.69 1.12 -14.02
C VAL A 289 8.42 0.35 -13.67
N LYS A 290 8.53 -0.71 -12.84
CA LYS A 290 7.37 -1.49 -12.37
C LYS A 290 6.44 -0.66 -11.49
N LEU A 291 6.97 0.11 -10.54
CA LEU A 291 6.17 0.97 -9.67
C LEU A 291 5.44 2.06 -10.45
N ARG A 292 6.09 2.72 -11.42
CA ARG A 292 5.45 3.68 -12.32
C ARG A 292 4.33 3.04 -13.12
N LYS A 293 4.55 1.85 -13.70
CA LYS A 293 3.49 1.10 -14.40
C LYS A 293 2.28 0.82 -13.49
N GLY A 294 2.53 0.45 -12.24
CA GLY A 294 1.48 0.25 -11.23
C GLY A 294 0.70 1.53 -10.92
N LEU A 295 1.40 2.63 -10.64
CA LEU A 295 0.78 3.95 -10.38
C LEU A 295 0.00 4.46 -11.60
N ARG A 296 0.57 4.32 -12.80
CA ARG A 296 -0.07 4.67 -14.07
C ARG A 296 -1.35 3.88 -14.30
N ALA A 297 -1.31 2.56 -14.08
CA ALA A 297 -2.50 1.73 -14.19
C ALA A 297 -3.59 2.16 -13.21
N VAL A 298 -3.25 2.48 -11.96
CA VAL A 298 -4.19 3.04 -10.98
C VAL A 298 -4.79 4.35 -11.47
N GLY A 299 -3.97 5.29 -11.97
CA GLY A 299 -4.42 6.57 -12.50
C GLY A 299 -5.39 6.41 -13.68
N VAL A 300 -4.98 5.65 -14.70
CA VAL A 300 -5.80 5.40 -15.90
C VAL A 300 -7.11 4.71 -15.54
N LEU A 301 -7.07 3.62 -14.76
CA LEU A 301 -8.27 2.89 -14.38
C LEU A 301 -9.21 3.73 -13.50
N HIS A 302 -8.66 4.56 -12.60
CA HIS A 302 -9.47 5.48 -11.81
C HIS A 302 -10.22 6.46 -12.71
N LEU A 303 -9.52 7.12 -13.64
CA LEU A 303 -10.11 8.10 -14.55
C LEU A 303 -11.13 7.47 -15.48
N LEU A 304 -10.87 6.27 -16.01
CA LEU A 304 -11.84 5.53 -16.84
C LEU A 304 -13.09 5.15 -16.05
N CYS A 305 -12.93 4.64 -14.83
CA CYS A 305 -14.08 4.31 -13.96
C CYS A 305 -14.88 5.57 -13.62
N PHE A 306 -14.20 6.68 -13.32
CA PHE A 306 -14.86 7.94 -13.01
C PHE A 306 -15.60 8.50 -14.24
N ALA A 307 -14.99 8.51 -15.42
CA ALA A 307 -15.62 8.94 -16.66
C ALA A 307 -16.84 8.06 -17.01
N ALA A 308 -16.75 6.75 -16.82
CA ALA A 308 -17.88 5.84 -17.01
C ALA A 308 -19.03 6.13 -16.03
N LYS A 309 -18.71 6.47 -14.78
CA LYS A 309 -19.71 6.91 -13.80
C LYS A 309 -20.37 8.23 -14.23
N VAL A 310 -19.61 9.22 -14.69
CA VAL A 310 -20.17 10.48 -15.21
C VAL A 310 -21.10 10.24 -16.39
N ALA A 311 -20.70 9.36 -17.31
CA ALA A 311 -21.42 9.14 -18.56
C ALA A 311 -22.68 8.28 -18.39
N PHE A 312 -22.68 7.34 -17.45
CA PHE A 312 -23.69 6.28 -17.40
C PHE A 312 -24.38 6.08 -16.03
N ASP A 313 -23.98 6.79 -14.98
CA ASP A 313 -24.55 6.64 -13.63
C ASP A 313 -25.21 7.93 -13.14
N ASP A 314 -26.09 7.81 -12.14
CA ASP A 314 -26.76 8.95 -11.54
C ASP A 314 -25.83 9.70 -10.57
N TRP A 315 -25.54 10.98 -10.87
CA TRP A 315 -24.66 11.83 -10.08
C TRP A 315 -25.17 12.11 -8.67
N SER A 316 -26.47 11.95 -8.41
CA SER A 316 -27.03 12.04 -7.07
C SER A 316 -26.42 11.02 -6.10
N GLN A 317 -25.89 9.90 -6.62
CA GLN A 317 -25.25 8.83 -5.84
C GLN A 317 -23.84 9.18 -5.33
N TYR A 318 -23.26 10.31 -5.78
CA TYR A 318 -21.91 10.74 -5.45
C TYR A 318 -21.89 12.10 -4.73
N PRO A 319 -22.40 12.19 -3.49
CA PRO A 319 -22.61 13.47 -2.79
C PRO A 319 -21.31 14.25 -2.53
N ALA A 320 -20.16 13.59 -2.45
CA ALA A 320 -18.88 14.30 -2.35
C ALA A 320 -18.55 15.05 -3.64
N ALA A 321 -18.84 14.45 -4.79
CA ALA A 321 -18.57 15.03 -6.10
C ALA A 321 -19.40 16.30 -6.33
N SER A 322 -20.66 16.28 -5.91
CA SER A 322 -21.56 17.43 -6.03
C SER A 322 -21.34 18.52 -4.99
N THR A 323 -21.09 18.15 -3.72
CA THR A 323 -20.97 19.14 -2.63
C THR A 323 -19.56 19.69 -2.42
N LYS A 324 -18.53 19.03 -2.97
CA LYS A 324 -17.11 19.41 -2.82
C LYS A 324 -16.40 19.39 -4.19
N PRO A 325 -16.80 20.24 -5.14
CA PRO A 325 -16.29 20.20 -6.52
C PRO A 325 -14.77 20.42 -6.57
N ILE A 326 -14.23 21.38 -5.80
CA ILE A 326 -12.79 21.67 -5.77
C ILE A 326 -11.98 20.45 -5.32
N LEU A 327 -12.40 19.79 -4.24
CA LEU A 327 -11.70 18.60 -3.74
C LEU A 327 -11.85 17.41 -4.70
N SER A 328 -12.97 17.32 -5.42
CA SER A 328 -13.19 16.29 -6.43
C SER A 328 -12.26 16.49 -7.63
N VAL A 329 -12.12 17.73 -8.10
CA VAL A 329 -11.13 18.10 -9.12
C VAL A 329 -9.72 17.82 -8.64
N ALA A 330 -9.37 18.14 -7.39
CA ALA A 330 -8.05 17.83 -6.83
C ALA A 330 -7.78 16.31 -6.78
N SER A 331 -8.81 15.50 -6.47
CA SER A 331 -8.70 14.04 -6.49
C SER A 331 -8.45 13.55 -7.92
N LEU A 332 -9.24 14.00 -8.89
CA LEU A 332 -9.06 13.66 -10.31
C LEU A 332 -7.68 14.09 -10.83
N ALA A 333 -7.21 15.29 -10.48
CA ALA A 333 -5.89 15.78 -10.82
C ALA A 333 -4.78 14.90 -10.22
N THR A 334 -4.97 14.36 -9.01
CA THR A 334 -4.04 13.40 -8.41
C THR A 334 -3.93 12.13 -9.25
N TYR A 335 -5.05 11.57 -9.72
CA TYR A 335 -5.04 10.38 -10.55
C TYR A 335 -4.61 10.64 -12.01
N ALA A 336 -4.83 11.85 -12.52
CA ALA A 336 -4.24 12.31 -13.78
C ALA A 336 -2.71 12.39 -13.67
N ALA A 337 -2.17 12.96 -12.59
CA ALA A 337 -0.75 12.96 -12.32
C ALA A 337 -0.19 11.52 -12.17
N ALA A 338 -0.94 10.62 -11.52
CA ALA A 338 -0.57 9.21 -11.46
C ALA A 338 -0.57 8.54 -12.84
N ALA A 339 -1.50 8.88 -13.73
CA ALA A 339 -1.54 8.37 -15.10
C ALA A 339 -0.38 8.91 -15.97
N ALA A 340 0.10 10.12 -15.67
CA ALA A 340 1.19 10.76 -16.40
C ALA A 340 2.60 10.41 -15.89
N ILE A 341 2.72 9.74 -14.73
CA ILE A 341 4.01 9.40 -14.10
C ILE A 341 4.83 8.39 -14.90
#